data_AF-A0AAJ2J470-F1
#
_entry.id   AF-A0AAJ2J470-F1
#
_cell.length_a   1.000
_cell.length_b   1.000
_cell.length_c   1.000
_cell.angle_alpha   90.00
_cell.angle_beta   90.00
_cell.angle_gamma   90.00
#
_symmetry.space_group_name_H-M   'P 1'
#
loop_
_entity.id
_entity.type
_entity.pdbx_description
1 polymer ?
#
loop_
_entity_poly.entity_id
_entity_poly.type
_entity_poly.pdbx_seq_one_letter_code
_entity_poly.pdbx_strand_id
1 'polypeptide(L)' 'MDTTPVDLSHLFEQLGLDSSDEAIAQFIATHDIDHHIHLSQAPFWTPAQKSFIIEGLEADALWTEPIEQLDTQLRKL' A
#
# COMPACT_ATOMS: atom_id res chain seq x y z
N MET A 1 -6.77 24.90 -2.50
CA MET A 1 -6.73 23.60 -1.82
C MET A 1 -5.33 23.08 -2.05
N ASP A 2 -4.44 23.20 -1.07
CA ASP A 2 -3.16 22.49 -1.08
C ASP A 2 -3.46 21.03 -0.75
N THR A 3 -3.91 20.27 -1.75
CA THR A 3 -3.92 18.81 -1.65
C THR A 3 -2.52 18.37 -2.02
N THR A 4 -1.60 18.38 -1.06
CA THR A 4 -0.31 17.70 -1.25
C THR A 4 -0.65 16.22 -1.46
N PRO A 5 -0.38 15.65 -2.66
CA PRO A 5 -0.69 14.25 -2.91
C PRO A 5 0.13 13.38 -1.95
N VAL A 6 -0.52 12.38 -1.35
CA VAL A 6 0.18 11.37 -0.56
C VAL A 6 0.68 10.28 -1.51
N ASP A 7 1.99 10.24 -1.69
CA ASP A 7 2.63 9.22 -2.53
C ASP A 7 2.94 7.92 -1.76
N LEU A 8 3.44 6.90 -2.48
CA LEU A 8 3.82 5.59 -1.90
C LEU A 8 4.83 5.68 -0.75
N SER A 9 5.75 6.64 -0.79
CA SER A 9 6.72 6.84 0.30
C SER A 9 6.00 7.14 1.62
N HIS A 10 5.05 8.07 1.61
CA HIS A 10 4.24 8.41 2.78
C HIS A 10 3.39 7.21 3.26
N LEU A 11 2.88 6.40 2.33
CA LEU A 11 2.16 5.16 2.67
C LEU A 11 3.07 4.20 3.42
N PHE A 12 4.30 3.99 2.95
CA PHE A 12 5.28 3.13 3.61
C PHE A 12 5.66 3.65 5.00
N GLU A 13 5.82 4.97 5.16
CA GLU A 13 6.04 5.58 6.49
C GLU A 13 4.89 5.27 7.45
N GLN A 14 3.63 5.41 7.01
CA GLN A 14 2.46 5.08 7.85
C GLN A 14 2.35 3.60 8.19
N LEU A 15 2.79 2.72 7.28
CA LEU A 15 2.85 1.28 7.51
C LEU A 15 4.05 0.87 8.39
N GLY A 16 4.94 1.79 8.74
CA GLY A 16 6.17 1.51 9.48
C GLY A 16 7.21 0.75 8.66
N LEU A 17 7.17 0.91 7.33
CA LEU A 17 8.13 0.37 6.37
C LEU A 17 9.13 1.44 5.94
N ASP A 18 10.24 1.02 5.33
CA ASP A 18 11.23 1.94 4.76
C ASP A 18 10.65 2.63 3.51
N SER A 19 10.60 3.95 3.53
CA SER A 19 9.97 4.79 2.51
C SER A 19 10.91 5.23 1.39
N SER A 20 12.15 4.72 1.37
CA SER A 20 13.10 4.96 0.29
C SER A 20 12.65 4.27 -1.00
N ASP A 21 12.83 4.92 -2.16
CA ASP A 21 12.49 4.34 -3.47
C ASP A 21 13.06 2.93 -3.67
N GLU A 22 14.29 2.69 -3.23
CA GLU A 22 14.95 1.38 -3.31
C GLU A 22 14.23 0.32 -2.47
N ALA A 23 13.78 0.67 -1.26
CA ALA A 23 13.07 -0.25 -0.38
C ALA A 23 11.66 -0.57 -0.89
N ILE A 24 10.97 0.44 -1.44
CA ILE A 24 9.64 0.27 -2.07
C ILE A 24 9.76 -0.65 -3.29
N ALA A 25 10.71 -0.38 -4.18
CA ALA A 25 10.95 -1.22 -5.36
C ALA A 25 11.32 -2.66 -4.97
N GLN A 26 12.16 -2.83 -3.94
CA GLN A 26 12.50 -4.16 -3.43
C GLN A 26 11.28 -4.87 -2.81
N PHE A 27 10.44 -4.15 -2.06
CA PHE A 27 9.22 -4.71 -1.48
C PHE A 27 8.29 -5.25 -2.57
N ILE A 28 8.04 -4.45 -3.61
CA ILE A 28 7.21 -4.82 -4.76
C ILE A 28 7.84 -5.98 -5.56
N ALA A 29 9.16 -6.03 -5.69
CA ALA A 29 9.82 -7.12 -6.40
C ALA A 29 9.76 -8.47 -5.63
N THR A 30 9.77 -8.39 -4.30
CA THR A 30 9.83 -9.56 -3.39
C THR A 30 8.47 -10.08 -2.96
N HIS A 31 7.45 -9.24 -2.92
CA HIS A 31 6.08 -9.59 -2.57
C HIS A 31 5.20 -9.63 -3.81
N ASP A 32 4.20 -10.49 -3.79
CA ASP A 32 3.22 -10.62 -4.86
C ASP A 32 1.86 -10.90 -4.24
N ILE A 33 0.81 -10.46 -4.92
CA ILE A 33 -0.57 -10.70 -4.54
C ILE A 33 -1.29 -11.35 -5.71
N ASP A 34 -1.87 -12.52 -5.44
CA ASP A 34 -2.74 -13.21 -6.38
C ASP A 34 -3.94 -12.33 -6.75
N HIS A 35 -4.39 -12.38 -8.00
CA HIS A 35 -5.55 -11.61 -8.48
C HIS A 35 -6.82 -11.84 -7.66
N HIS A 36 -6.93 -12.98 -6.98
CA HIS A 36 -8.08 -13.32 -6.14
C HIS A 36 -7.95 -12.82 -4.69
N ILE A 37 -6.80 -12.25 -4.30
CA ILE A 37 -6.54 -11.77 -2.96
C ILE A 37 -6.57 -10.24 -2.96
N HIS A 38 -7.27 -9.66 -1.98
CA HIS A 38 -7.24 -8.22 -1.72
C HIS A 38 -5.94 -7.82 -1.01
N LEU A 39 -5.39 -6.63 -1.31
CA LEU A 39 -4.21 -6.10 -0.61
C LEU A 39 -4.33 -6.18 0.92
N SER A 40 -5.48 -5.80 1.48
CA SER A 40 -5.74 -5.87 2.93
C SER A 40 -5.76 -7.29 3.50
N GLN A 41 -5.85 -8.32 2.66
CA GLN A 41 -5.85 -9.72 3.06
C GLN A 41 -4.49 -10.39 2.85
N ALA A 42 -3.51 -9.69 2.29
CA ALA A 42 -2.20 -10.26 2.02
C ALA A 42 -1.50 -10.70 3.33
N PRO A 43 -0.84 -11.87 3.34
CA PRO A 43 -0.31 -12.48 4.56
C PRO A 43 0.94 -11.78 5.12
N PHE A 44 1.54 -10.87 4.37
CA PHE A 44 2.73 -10.12 4.79
C PHE A 44 2.39 -8.90 5.66
N TRP A 45 1.11 -8.54 5.78
CA TRP A 45 0.69 -7.46 6.67
C TRP A 45 0.50 -7.92 8.11
N THR A 46 0.94 -7.08 9.05
CA THR A 46 0.55 -7.19 10.45
C THR A 46 -0.92 -6.78 10.65
N PRO A 47 -1.57 -7.16 11.77
CA PRO A 47 -2.95 -6.75 12.06
C PRO A 47 -3.16 -5.23 12.04
N ALA A 48 -2.17 -4.45 12.51
CA ALA A 48 -2.25 -3.00 12.51
C ALA A 48 -2.16 -2.40 11.09
N GLN A 49 -1.20 -2.86 10.29
CA GLN A 49 -1.08 -2.45 8.88
C GLN A 49 -2.33 -2.81 8.08
N LYS A 50 -2.89 -4.00 8.31
CA LYS A 50 -4.13 -4.43 7.70
C LYS A 50 -5.29 -3.49 8.03
N SER A 51 -5.48 -3.14 9.30
CA SER A 51 -6.54 -2.20 9.69
C SER A 51 -6.38 -0.85 8.99
N PHE A 52 -5.16 -0.31 8.99
CA PHE A 52 -4.87 0.94 8.28
C PHE A 52 -5.18 0.86 6.78
N ILE A 53 -4.82 -0.24 6.11
CA ILE A 53 -5.12 -0.43 4.68
C ILE A 53 -6.63 -0.52 4.44
N ILE A 54 -7.39 -1.16 5.35
CA ILE A 54 -8.85 -1.24 5.25
C ILE A 54 -9.48 0.15 5.38
N GLU A 55 -9.06 0.94 6.38
CA GLU A 55 -9.52 2.32 6.59
C GLU A 55 -9.10 3.23 5.42
N GLY A 56 -7.89 3.04 4.89
CA GLY A 56 -7.36 3.79 3.77
C GLY A 56 -8.01 3.48 2.42
N LEU A 57 -8.78 2.40 2.32
CA LEU A 57 -9.58 2.03 1.14
C LEU A 57 -11.05 2.46 1.25
N GLU A 58 -11.44 3.13 2.34
CA GLU A 58 -12.80 3.68 2.45
C GLU A 58 -13.03 4.77 1.41
N ALA A 59 -14.28 4.93 0.97
CA ALA A 59 -14.62 5.94 -0.02
C ALA A 59 -14.22 7.34 0.47
N ASP A 60 -13.48 8.09 -0.36
CA ASP A 60 -12.93 9.42 -0.05
C ASP A 60 -11.75 9.43 0.94
N ALA A 61 -11.18 8.27 1.29
CA ALA A 61 -10.00 8.21 2.14
C ALA A 61 -8.77 8.76 1.40
N LEU A 62 -7.98 9.58 2.10
CA LEU A 62 -6.73 10.18 1.61
C LEU A 62 -5.75 9.13 1.04
N TRP A 63 -5.77 7.91 1.58
CA TRP A 63 -4.85 6.84 1.22
C TRP A 63 -5.35 5.93 0.09
N THR A 64 -6.54 6.18 -0.47
CA THR A 64 -7.13 5.31 -1.49
C THR A 64 -6.18 5.17 -2.69
N GLU A 65 -5.77 6.29 -3.29
CA GLU A 65 -4.90 6.31 -4.48
C GLU A 65 -3.55 5.60 -4.27
N PRO A 66 -2.73 5.91 -3.23
CA PRO A 66 -1.44 5.22 -3.06
C PRO A 66 -1.61 3.74 -2.70
N ILE A 67 -2.70 3.36 -2.00
CA ILE A 67 -2.97 1.95 -1.69
C ILE A 67 -3.37 1.19 -2.96
N GLU A 68 -4.21 1.76 -3.82
CA GLU A 68 -4.55 1.16 -5.12
C GLU A 68 -3.34 1.07 -6.06
N GLN A 69 -2.46 2.08 -6.04
CA GLN A 69 -1.20 2.04 -6.76
C GLN A 69 -0.31 0.90 -6.26
N LEU A 70 -0.19 0.71 -4.95
CA LEU A 70 0.57 -0.39 -4.36
C LEU A 70 -0.03 -1.75 -4.75
N ASP A 71 -1.35 -1.91 -4.65
CA ASP A 71 -2.08 -3.12 -5.04
C ASP A 71 -1.80 -3.47 -6.51
N THR A 72 -1.89 -2.48 -7.41
CA THR A 72 -1.62 -2.67 -8.84
C THR A 72 -0.18 -3.12 -9.09
N GLN A 73 0.80 -2.54 -8.39
CA GLN A 73 2.21 -2.92 -8.57
C GLN A 73 2.53 -4.32 -8.01
N LEU A 74 1.81 -4.77 -6.99
CA LEU A 74 1.97 -6.10 -6.39
C LEU A 74 1.26 -7.21 -7.17
N ARG A 75 0.32 -6.87 -8.06
CA ARG A 75 -0.37 -7.84 -8.92
C ARG A 75 0.46 -8.11 -10.17
N LYS A 76 1.11 -9.29 -10.24
CA LYS A 76 1.74 -9.74 -11.48
C LYS A 76 0.69 -10.26 -12.46
N LEU A 77 0.65 -9.67 -13.66
CA LEU A 77 -0.17 -10.10 -14.80
C LEU A 77 0.15 -11.53 -15.25
#